data_AF-A0A429IM81-F1
#
_entry.id   AF-A0A429IM81-F1
#
_cell.length_a   1.000
_cell.length_b   1.000
_cell.length_c   1.000
_cell.angle_alpha   90.00
_cell.angle_beta   90.00
_cell.angle_gamma   90.00
#
_symmetry.space_group_name_H-M   'P 1'
#
loop_
_entity.id
_entity.type
_entity.pdbx_description
1 polymer ?
#
loop_
_entity_poly.entity_id
_entity_poly.type
_entity_poly.pdbx_seq_one_letter_code
_entity_poly.pdbx_strand_id
1 'polypeptide(L)'
;MSRLPYVPGFARPEERGTSPKTVGKALRERTPRSEQGRFTPDAGRPDAVTTVEESNAGRIPELVPIRVGRMAASPFAFLRGSAGLMAYDLMNSPVTGIGAQICGDAHAGNFGLYGDARGKLVMDLNDFDETLYGPWEWDLKRLAASLVLAGREAGAGEEQCREAALDAAGAYRRTMRLLAGMPAADAWNAIADEQLVSYADAHDLLGALERVVAKARKNTSARFAAKSTERIPEGGKRFVDAPPVLRRIPDAEAAAVAASLTGYLDTLPEDRLPLLARYEVQDVAFRVVGTGSVGLRSYVVLLLDHRGEPLVLQVKEARSSALAPYVEKAGFPVPPAGHEGRRIVSGQRRMQVVSDSLLGWTTVYEPGAGGEGAGVSAGAVAGAGDAESGAGAGARGGGSGALGTVAG
;
A
#
# COMPACT_ATOMS: atom_id res chain seq x y z
N MET A 1 13.83 -11.47 45.04
CA MET A 1 14.33 -11.58 43.66
C MET A 1 13.32 -12.37 42.84
N SER A 2 13.06 -11.99 41.58
CA SER A 2 12.17 -12.76 40.70
C SER A 2 12.77 -14.15 40.44
N ARG A 3 11.95 -15.21 40.46
CA ARG A 3 12.37 -16.58 40.11
C ARG A 3 12.83 -16.67 38.65
N LEU A 4 12.24 -15.87 37.78
CA LEU A 4 12.53 -15.86 36.34
C LEU A 4 13.34 -14.60 35.98
N PRO A 5 14.43 -14.73 35.21
CA PRO A 5 15.10 -13.58 34.63
C PRO A 5 14.21 -12.94 33.56
N TYR A 6 14.45 -11.65 33.30
CA TYR A 6 13.87 -11.02 32.11
C TYR A 6 14.49 -11.63 30.85
N VAL A 7 13.64 -11.97 29.88
CA VAL A 7 14.05 -12.46 28.56
C VAL A 7 13.86 -11.31 27.55
N PRO A 8 14.93 -10.79 26.93
CA PRO A 8 14.82 -9.77 25.89
C PRO A 8 13.84 -10.17 24.78
N GLY A 9 12.99 -9.22 24.37
CA GLY A 9 11.94 -9.44 23.37
C GLY A 9 10.56 -9.76 23.96
N PHE A 10 10.46 -10.10 25.24
CA PHE A 10 9.19 -10.27 25.93
C PHE A 10 8.80 -9.01 26.73
N ALA A 11 7.53 -8.92 27.10
CA ALA A 11 7.03 -7.86 27.98
C ALA A 11 7.79 -7.88 29.32
N ARG A 12 8.22 -6.71 29.79
CA ARG A 12 8.77 -6.58 31.14
C ARG A 12 7.65 -6.76 32.16
N PRO A 13 7.90 -7.41 33.31
CA PRO A 13 6.97 -7.35 34.43
C PRO A 13 6.66 -5.89 34.72
N GLU A 14 5.38 -5.55 34.89
CA GLU A 14 4.98 -4.18 35.22
C GLU A 14 5.80 -3.70 36.42
N GLU A 15 6.53 -2.59 36.25
CA GLU A 15 7.02 -1.86 37.40
C GLU A 15 5.79 -1.46 38.22
N ARG A 16 5.67 -2.00 39.43
CA ARG A 16 4.55 -1.70 40.34
C ARG A 16 4.50 -0.18 40.55
N GLY A 17 3.66 0.54 39.82
CA GLY A 17 3.55 1.98 40.00
C GLY A 17 2.78 2.80 38.96
N THR A 18 2.68 2.39 37.69
CA THR A 18 1.99 3.24 36.70
C THR A 18 1.18 2.43 35.70
N SER A 19 -0.14 2.43 35.88
CA SER A 19 -1.07 1.80 34.92
C SER A 19 -0.95 2.46 33.52
N PRO A 20 -1.19 1.73 32.42
CA PRO A 20 -1.25 2.31 31.07
C PRO A 20 -2.22 3.50 30.97
N LYS A 21 -3.30 3.47 31.75
CA LYS A 21 -4.27 4.58 31.87
C LYS A 21 -3.63 5.85 32.44
N THR A 22 -2.75 5.71 33.43
CA THR A 22 -2.00 6.84 34.02
C THR A 22 -1.00 7.41 33.02
N VAL A 23 -0.25 6.55 32.31
CA VAL A 23 0.65 6.97 31.23
C VAL A 23 -0.10 7.75 30.15
N GLY A 24 -1.25 7.24 29.70
CA GLY A 24 -2.11 7.91 28.72
C GLY A 24 -2.66 9.26 29.19
N LYS A 25 -2.94 9.42 30.50
CA LYS A 25 -3.34 10.72 31.08
C LYS A 25 -2.19 11.72 31.05
N ALA A 26 -0.99 11.32 31.47
CA ALA A 26 0.19 12.17 31.43
C ALA A 26 0.55 12.59 29.99
N LEU A 27 0.38 11.69 29.02
CA LEU A 27 0.53 12.02 27.61
C LEU A 27 -0.43 13.11 27.13
N ARG A 28 -1.69 13.08 27.60
CA ARG A 28 -2.68 14.10 27.27
C ARG A 28 -2.34 15.48 27.83
N GLU A 29 -1.64 15.54 28.97
CA GLU A 29 -1.17 16.81 29.54
C GLU A 29 -0.06 17.43 28.68
N ARG A 30 0.84 16.61 28.14
CA ARG A 30 1.92 17.05 27.25
C ARG A 30 1.45 17.37 25.83
N THR A 31 0.52 16.57 25.30
CA THR A 31 -0.03 16.70 23.95
C THR A 31 -1.56 16.78 24.05
N PRO A 32 -2.13 17.97 24.30
CA PRO A 32 -3.57 18.13 24.39
C PRO A 32 -4.27 17.77 23.07
N ARG A 33 -5.45 17.15 23.17
CA ARG A 33 -6.21 16.70 21.97
C ARG A 33 -6.59 17.83 21.03
N SER A 34 -6.82 19.04 21.54
CA SER A 34 -7.13 20.22 20.73
C SER A 34 -5.97 20.63 19.82
N GLU A 35 -4.73 20.38 20.24
CA GLU A 35 -3.55 20.70 19.43
C GLU A 35 -3.44 19.79 18.19
N GLN A 36 -4.06 18.59 18.21
CA GLN A 36 -4.07 17.68 17.05
C GLN A 36 -4.88 18.23 15.86
N GLY A 37 -5.82 19.15 16.11
CA GLY A 37 -6.65 19.76 15.08
C GLY A 37 -6.10 21.06 14.51
N ARG A 38 -4.96 21.55 15.01
CA ARG A 38 -4.33 22.77 14.51
C ARG A 38 -3.33 22.44 13.42
N PHE A 39 -3.44 23.15 12.30
CA PHE A 39 -2.44 23.14 11.25
C PHE A 39 -2.00 24.58 10.99
N THR A 40 -0.69 24.79 11.04
CA THR A 40 -0.07 26.07 10.69
C THR A 40 1.06 25.73 9.73
N PRO A 41 0.96 26.13 8.45
CA PRO A 41 2.03 25.91 7.49
C PRO A 41 3.33 26.52 7.98
N ASP A 42 4.42 25.77 7.87
CA ASP A 42 5.76 26.28 8.13
C ASP A 42 6.14 27.32 7.06
N ALA A 43 6.90 28.35 7.44
CA ALA A 43 7.29 29.43 6.52
C ALA A 43 8.20 28.94 5.37
N GLY A 44 8.96 27.86 5.60
CA GLY A 44 9.80 27.20 4.60
C GLY A 44 9.10 26.06 3.85
N ARG A 45 7.78 25.89 4.03
CA ARG A 45 7.03 24.85 3.35
C ARG A 45 7.17 24.99 1.82
N PRO A 46 7.65 23.96 1.10
CA PRO A 46 7.76 24.02 -0.34
C PRO A 46 6.37 24.14 -0.99
N ASP A 47 6.32 24.78 -2.14
CA ASP A 47 5.11 24.83 -2.94
C ASP A 47 4.84 23.46 -3.61
N ALA A 48 3.62 23.32 -4.12
CA ALA A 48 3.15 22.07 -4.70
C ALA A 48 3.95 21.66 -5.96
N VAL A 49 4.38 22.62 -6.78
CA VAL A 49 5.11 22.35 -8.03
C VAL A 49 6.52 21.90 -7.69
N THR A 50 7.25 22.68 -6.88
CA THR A 50 8.60 22.33 -6.42
C THR A 50 8.63 20.94 -5.79
N THR A 51 7.65 20.63 -4.93
CA THR A 51 7.55 19.29 -4.31
C THR A 51 7.37 18.17 -5.34
N VAL A 52 6.55 18.39 -6.36
CA VAL A 52 6.34 17.40 -7.43
C VAL A 52 7.61 17.22 -8.25
N GLU A 53 8.30 18.31 -8.61
CA GLU A 53 9.56 18.31 -9.34
C GLU A 53 10.66 17.54 -8.59
N GLU A 54 10.88 17.87 -7.32
CA GLU A 54 11.85 17.18 -6.47
C GLU A 54 11.53 15.68 -6.33
N SER A 55 10.25 15.34 -6.17
CA SER A 55 9.81 13.93 -6.08
C SER A 55 9.95 13.14 -7.40
N ASN A 56 10.28 13.80 -8.51
CA ASN A 56 10.59 13.15 -9.79
C ASN A 56 12.06 12.75 -9.92
N ALA A 57 12.94 13.18 -9.02
CA ALA A 57 14.35 12.80 -9.05
C ALA A 57 14.52 11.27 -9.06
N GLY A 58 15.29 10.76 -10.02
CA GLY A 58 15.56 9.33 -10.22
C GLY A 58 14.45 8.53 -10.92
N ARG A 59 13.34 9.16 -11.35
CA ARG A 59 12.28 8.49 -12.13
C ARG A 59 12.65 8.40 -13.61
N ILE A 60 12.06 7.43 -14.31
CA ILE A 60 12.12 7.28 -15.76
C ILE A 60 11.53 8.54 -16.43
N PRO A 61 12.34 9.36 -17.14
CA PRO A 61 11.91 10.67 -17.62
C PRO A 61 10.65 10.65 -18.50
N GLU A 62 10.55 9.64 -19.37
CA GLU A 62 9.43 9.47 -20.30
C GLU A 62 8.07 9.28 -19.60
N LEU A 63 8.07 8.81 -18.35
CA LEU A 63 6.85 8.56 -17.56
C LEU A 63 6.51 9.70 -16.61
N VAL A 64 7.42 10.66 -16.40
CA VAL A 64 7.18 11.82 -15.53
C VAL A 64 5.95 12.64 -15.97
N PRO A 65 5.75 12.96 -17.26
CA PRO A 65 4.54 13.68 -17.69
C PRO A 65 3.24 12.94 -17.36
N ILE A 66 3.23 11.61 -17.45
CA ILE A 66 2.06 10.79 -17.09
C ILE A 66 1.79 10.90 -15.58
N ARG A 67 2.83 10.85 -14.75
CA ARG A 67 2.71 11.03 -13.29
C ARG A 67 2.10 12.38 -12.97
N VAL A 68 2.69 13.46 -13.52
CA VAL A 68 2.23 14.83 -13.29
C VAL A 68 0.79 15.00 -13.75
N GLY A 69 0.42 14.47 -14.92
CA GLY A 69 -0.96 14.48 -15.42
C GLY A 69 -1.94 13.75 -14.50
N ARG A 70 -1.57 12.59 -13.95
CA ARG A 70 -2.40 11.85 -12.98
C ARG A 70 -2.57 12.63 -11.67
N MET A 71 -1.52 13.26 -11.17
CA MET A 71 -1.58 14.07 -9.95
C MET A 71 -2.38 15.36 -10.13
N ALA A 72 -2.30 15.98 -11.31
CA ALA A 72 -3.02 17.21 -11.63
C ALA A 72 -4.54 16.99 -11.85
N ALA A 73 -5.00 15.74 -11.95
CA ALA A 73 -6.39 15.43 -12.27
C ALA A 73 -7.38 15.90 -11.18
N SER A 74 -6.99 15.84 -9.90
CA SER A 74 -7.82 16.32 -8.79
C SER A 74 -6.98 16.56 -7.51
N PRO A 75 -7.48 17.35 -6.54
CA PRO A 75 -6.83 17.49 -5.24
C PRO A 75 -6.62 16.16 -4.51
N PHE A 76 -7.56 15.21 -4.63
CA PHE A 76 -7.41 13.88 -4.06
C PHE A 76 -6.29 13.09 -4.76
N ALA A 77 -6.22 13.13 -6.10
CA ALA A 77 -5.14 12.51 -6.86
C ALA A 77 -3.76 13.12 -6.52
N PHE A 78 -3.72 14.44 -6.31
CA PHE A 78 -2.53 15.13 -5.82
C PHE A 78 -2.11 14.63 -4.44
N LEU A 79 -3.05 14.53 -3.48
CA LEU A 79 -2.76 13.99 -2.14
C LEU A 79 -2.15 12.59 -2.24
N ARG A 80 -2.75 11.69 -3.01
CA ARG A 80 -2.24 10.32 -3.23
C ARG A 80 -0.81 10.29 -3.77
N GLY A 81 -0.46 11.21 -4.68
CA GLY A 81 0.89 11.27 -5.27
C GLY A 81 1.94 12.01 -4.44
N SER A 82 1.59 12.59 -3.28
CA SER A 82 2.41 13.54 -2.52
C SER A 82 2.51 13.21 -1.02
N ALA A 83 2.68 11.93 -0.66
CA ALA A 83 2.84 11.50 0.74
C ALA A 83 3.91 12.31 1.50
N GLY A 84 5.07 12.54 0.87
CA GLY A 84 6.15 13.34 1.45
C GLY A 84 5.78 14.80 1.76
N LEU A 85 4.86 15.43 1.00
CA LEU A 85 4.43 16.80 1.27
C LEU A 85 3.60 16.88 2.55
N MET A 86 2.67 15.93 2.74
CA MET A 86 1.91 15.87 3.98
C MET A 86 2.79 15.48 5.17
N ALA A 87 3.81 14.65 4.95
CA ALA A 87 4.80 14.35 5.97
C ALA A 87 5.57 15.60 6.42
N TYR A 88 5.96 16.46 5.47
CA TYR A 88 6.52 17.79 5.76
C TYR A 88 5.53 18.61 6.61
N ASP A 89 4.25 18.66 6.21
CA ASP A 89 3.20 19.40 6.94
C ASP A 89 3.00 18.92 8.37
N LEU A 90 3.26 17.63 8.61
CA LEU A 90 3.05 16.99 9.91
C LEU A 90 4.32 16.89 10.77
N MET A 91 5.51 17.19 10.23
CA MET A 91 6.79 17.00 10.94
C MET A 91 6.89 17.81 12.24
N ASN A 92 6.29 19.00 12.25
CA ASN A 92 6.24 19.89 13.41
C ASN A 92 4.89 19.78 14.16
N SER A 93 3.99 18.92 13.71
CA SER A 93 2.69 18.75 14.36
C SER A 93 2.86 18.01 15.70
N PRO A 94 2.01 18.27 16.70
CA PRO A 94 2.09 17.57 17.97
C PRO A 94 1.92 16.05 17.79
N VAL A 95 2.86 15.27 18.30
CA VAL A 95 2.79 13.80 18.36
C VAL A 95 2.74 13.35 19.80
N THR A 96 2.11 12.21 20.06
CA THR A 96 2.06 11.62 21.41
C THR A 96 3.38 10.95 21.81
N GLY A 97 4.28 10.70 20.86
CA GLY A 97 5.49 9.91 21.07
C GLY A 97 5.22 8.40 21.17
N ILE A 98 3.96 7.96 21.01
CA ILE A 98 3.63 6.55 20.78
C ILE A 98 3.91 6.27 19.31
N GLY A 99 4.82 5.34 19.02
CA GLY A 99 5.09 4.92 17.65
C GLY A 99 4.39 3.63 17.30
N ALA A 100 4.08 3.48 16.02
CA ALA A 100 3.56 2.26 15.42
C ALA A 100 4.23 2.01 14.07
N GLN A 101 4.10 0.81 13.53
CA GLN A 101 4.29 0.63 12.10
C GLN A 101 3.15 1.40 11.40
N ILE A 102 3.50 2.40 10.62
CA ILE A 102 2.56 3.19 9.82
C ILE A 102 2.64 2.76 8.36
N CYS A 103 1.53 2.90 7.64
CA CYS A 103 1.44 2.70 6.20
C CYS A 103 2.20 3.83 5.49
N GLY A 104 2.10 5.05 6.03
CA GLY A 104 2.73 6.24 5.46
C GLY A 104 1.93 6.86 4.32
N ASP A 105 1.09 6.06 3.65
CA ASP A 105 0.17 6.48 2.60
C ASP A 105 -1.30 6.07 2.86
N ALA A 106 -1.74 6.18 4.12
CA ALA A 106 -3.11 5.82 4.51
C ALA A 106 -4.14 6.84 3.96
N HIS A 107 -4.72 6.57 2.79
CA HIS A 107 -5.78 7.37 2.19
C HIS A 107 -6.94 6.48 1.71
N ALA A 108 -8.14 7.05 1.53
CA ALA A 108 -9.34 6.29 1.15
C ALA A 108 -9.15 5.36 -0.06
N GLY A 109 -8.39 5.78 -1.06
CA GLY A 109 -8.09 4.97 -2.25
C GLY A 109 -7.04 3.87 -2.06
N ASN A 110 -6.43 3.75 -0.88
CA ASN A 110 -5.45 2.71 -0.53
C ASN A 110 -6.15 1.56 0.23
N PHE A 111 -7.35 1.81 0.76
CA PHE A 111 -8.20 0.77 1.33
C PHE A 111 -9.01 0.10 0.22
N GLY A 112 -8.95 -1.23 0.17
CA GLY A 112 -9.79 -2.03 -0.72
C GLY A 112 -10.37 -3.24 0.01
N LEU A 113 -11.18 -4.03 -0.71
CA LEU A 113 -11.75 -5.27 -0.22
C LEU A 113 -11.12 -6.44 -0.97
N TYR A 114 -10.58 -7.39 -0.21
CA TYR A 114 -9.90 -8.58 -0.70
C TYR A 114 -10.71 -9.82 -0.34
N GLY A 115 -10.65 -10.82 -1.21
CA GLY A 115 -10.96 -12.18 -0.80
C GLY A 115 -9.71 -12.81 -0.22
N ASP A 116 -9.77 -13.37 0.98
CA ASP A 116 -8.70 -14.24 1.46
C ASP A 116 -8.62 -15.54 0.62
N ALA A 117 -7.62 -16.39 0.90
CA ALA A 117 -7.43 -17.66 0.20
C ALA A 117 -8.64 -18.63 0.32
N ARG A 118 -9.58 -18.35 1.22
CA ARG A 118 -10.81 -19.13 1.46
C ARG A 118 -12.06 -18.41 0.92
N GLY A 119 -11.90 -17.24 0.28
CA GLY A 119 -12.96 -16.45 -0.33
C GLY A 119 -13.73 -15.53 0.61
N LYS A 120 -13.26 -15.37 1.87
CA LYS A 120 -13.82 -14.47 2.89
C LYS A 120 -13.32 -13.04 2.67
N LEU A 121 -14.17 -12.06 2.98
CA LEU A 121 -13.92 -10.66 2.68
C LEU A 121 -13.14 -9.98 3.79
N VAL A 122 -12.06 -9.29 3.42
CA VAL A 122 -11.23 -8.49 4.32
C VAL A 122 -11.04 -7.11 3.71
N MET A 123 -11.36 -6.06 4.46
CA MET A 123 -10.98 -4.70 4.10
C MET A 123 -9.54 -4.47 4.55
N ASP A 124 -8.66 -4.09 3.63
CA ASP A 124 -7.23 -3.95 3.93
C ASP A 124 -6.55 -2.87 3.07
N LEU A 125 -5.29 -2.57 3.37
CA LEU A 125 -4.42 -1.66 2.63
C LEU A 125 -3.69 -2.38 1.48
N ASN A 126 -3.33 -1.66 0.42
CA ASN A 126 -2.62 -2.20 -0.76
C ASN A 126 -1.17 -1.75 -0.88
N ASP A 127 -0.93 -0.48 -0.60
CA ASP A 127 0.32 0.21 -0.87
C ASP A 127 1.05 0.46 0.44
N PHE A 128 2.27 -0.07 0.51
CA PHE A 128 3.15 -0.01 1.67
C PHE A 128 4.53 0.55 1.29
N ASP A 129 4.65 1.21 0.13
CA ASP A 129 5.92 1.80 -0.33
C ASP A 129 6.48 2.80 0.71
N GLU A 130 5.60 3.45 1.46
CA GLU A 130 5.91 4.46 2.49
C GLU A 130 5.97 3.90 3.93
N THR A 131 5.89 2.57 4.10
CA THR A 131 5.76 2.00 5.44
C THR A 131 7.04 2.11 6.29
N LEU A 132 6.92 2.60 7.52
CA LEU A 132 8.03 2.68 8.47
C LEU A 132 7.50 2.76 9.91
N TYR A 133 8.39 2.76 10.89
CA TYR A 133 8.01 3.05 12.27
C TYR A 133 7.90 4.56 12.47
N GLY A 134 6.75 5.04 12.92
CA GLY A 134 6.49 6.47 13.05
C GLY A 134 5.24 6.80 13.89
N PRO A 135 4.87 8.09 13.93
CA PRO A 135 3.70 8.55 14.67
C PRO A 135 2.40 8.06 14.02
N TRP A 136 1.60 7.29 14.77
CA TRP A 136 0.31 6.75 14.30
C TRP A 136 -0.67 7.86 13.88
N GLU A 137 -0.51 9.07 14.42
CA GLU A 137 -1.36 10.23 14.11
C GLU A 137 -1.30 10.60 12.63
N TRP A 138 -0.18 10.33 11.94
CA TRP A 138 0.02 10.74 10.56
C TRP A 138 -0.88 9.97 9.59
N ASP A 139 -0.96 8.64 9.75
CA ASP A 139 -1.87 7.82 8.95
C ASP A 139 -3.34 8.24 9.16
N LEU A 140 -3.74 8.49 10.41
CA LEU A 140 -5.12 8.89 10.68
C LEU A 140 -5.46 10.27 10.12
N LYS A 141 -4.54 11.24 10.24
CA LYS A 141 -4.70 12.58 9.65
C LYS A 141 -4.76 12.50 8.13
N ARG A 142 -3.91 11.68 7.51
CA ARG A 142 -3.91 11.46 6.06
C ARG A 142 -5.22 10.83 5.59
N LEU A 143 -5.72 9.83 6.29
CA LEU A 143 -6.99 9.19 5.98
C LEU A 143 -8.15 10.19 6.09
N ALA A 144 -8.24 10.91 7.20
CA ALA A 144 -9.28 11.92 7.42
C ALA A 144 -9.26 13.03 6.36
N ALA A 145 -8.08 13.56 6.02
CA ALA A 145 -7.92 14.56 4.95
C ALA A 145 -8.35 13.98 3.59
N SER A 146 -7.97 12.73 3.31
CA SER A 146 -8.31 12.07 2.05
C SER A 146 -9.82 11.86 1.86
N LEU A 147 -10.56 11.59 2.94
CA LEU A 147 -12.03 11.45 2.89
C LEU A 147 -12.71 12.77 2.55
N VAL A 148 -12.20 13.89 3.07
CA VAL A 148 -12.69 15.23 2.70
C VAL A 148 -12.46 15.49 1.22
N LEU A 149 -11.25 15.22 0.71
CA LEU A 149 -10.91 15.46 -0.69
C LEU A 149 -11.70 14.54 -1.63
N ALA A 150 -11.84 13.26 -1.28
CA ALA A 150 -12.61 12.29 -2.05
C ALA A 150 -14.12 12.65 -2.06
N GLY A 151 -14.66 13.08 -0.92
CA GLY A 151 -16.05 13.54 -0.82
C GLY A 151 -16.32 14.76 -1.70
N ARG A 152 -15.43 15.75 -1.68
CA ARG A 152 -15.51 16.92 -2.56
C ARG A 152 -15.45 16.54 -4.04
N GLU A 153 -14.58 15.62 -4.42
CA GLU A 153 -14.49 15.12 -5.79
C GLU A 153 -15.77 14.38 -6.23
N ALA A 154 -16.42 13.67 -5.30
CA ALA A 154 -17.70 13.01 -5.51
C ALA A 154 -18.91 13.97 -5.49
N GLY A 155 -18.70 15.27 -5.23
CA GLY A 155 -19.77 16.28 -5.17
C GLY A 155 -20.54 16.30 -3.84
N ALA A 156 -20.01 15.70 -2.78
CA ALA A 156 -20.61 15.77 -1.44
C ALA A 156 -20.47 17.17 -0.83
N GLY A 157 -21.41 17.54 0.04
CA GLY A 157 -21.37 18.81 0.77
C GLY A 157 -20.23 18.85 1.80
N GLU A 158 -19.79 20.06 2.17
CA GLU A 158 -18.72 20.27 3.16
C GLU A 158 -19.03 19.63 4.51
N GLU A 159 -20.29 19.68 4.95
CA GLU A 159 -20.72 19.08 6.20
C GLU A 159 -20.61 17.54 6.16
N GLN A 160 -21.02 16.91 5.06
CA GLN A 160 -20.89 15.47 4.87
C GLN A 160 -19.42 15.03 4.83
N CYS A 161 -18.56 15.82 4.19
CA CYS A 161 -17.11 15.58 4.18
C CYS A 161 -16.51 15.65 5.59
N ARG A 162 -16.95 16.65 6.38
CA ARG A 162 -16.53 16.84 7.77
C ARG A 162 -16.99 15.68 8.65
N GLU A 163 -18.23 15.24 8.50
CA GLU A 163 -18.79 14.08 9.20
C GLU A 163 -18.00 12.81 8.88
N ALA A 164 -17.71 12.54 7.60
CA ALA A 164 -16.92 11.37 7.19
C ALA A 164 -15.53 11.34 7.84
N ALA A 165 -14.84 12.48 7.89
CA ALA A 165 -13.54 12.59 8.57
C ALA A 165 -13.63 12.34 10.08
N LEU A 166 -14.68 12.88 10.73
CA LEU A 166 -14.92 12.66 12.16
C LEU A 166 -15.29 11.20 12.46
N ASP A 167 -16.06 10.57 11.60
CA ASP A 167 -16.46 9.18 11.74
C ASP A 167 -15.27 8.24 11.61
N ALA A 168 -14.36 8.48 10.67
CA ALA A 168 -13.11 7.72 10.55
C ALA A 168 -12.25 7.82 11.83
N ALA A 169 -12.02 9.04 12.33
CA ALA A 169 -11.29 9.24 13.59
C ALA A 169 -12.03 8.66 14.81
N GLY A 170 -13.36 8.75 14.82
CA GLY A 170 -14.23 8.20 15.84
C GLY A 170 -14.19 6.67 15.87
N ALA A 171 -14.20 6.03 14.71
CA ALA A 171 -14.09 4.58 14.53
C ALA A 171 -12.73 4.09 15.02
N TYR A 172 -11.63 4.70 14.56
CA TYR A 172 -10.29 4.38 15.04
C TYR A 172 -10.19 4.42 16.57
N ARG A 173 -10.70 5.49 17.19
CA ARG A 173 -10.74 5.63 18.66
C ARG A 173 -11.57 4.55 19.35
N ARG A 174 -12.74 4.19 18.81
CA ARG A 174 -13.61 3.14 19.38
C ARG A 174 -12.93 1.77 19.29
N THR A 175 -12.36 1.43 18.14
CA THR A 175 -11.62 0.19 17.92
C THR A 175 -10.42 0.08 18.85
N MET A 176 -9.61 1.14 18.99
CA MET A 176 -8.48 1.13 19.93
C MET A 176 -8.90 0.91 21.39
N ARG A 177 -10.06 1.46 21.81
CA ARG A 177 -10.59 1.22 23.17
C ARG A 177 -11.07 -0.22 23.36
N LEU A 178 -11.69 -0.80 22.34
CA LEU A 178 -12.12 -2.19 22.35
C LEU A 178 -10.90 -3.11 22.48
N LEU A 179 -9.90 -2.96 21.61
CA LEU A 179 -8.68 -3.76 21.61
C LEU A 179 -7.89 -3.63 22.91
N ALA A 180 -7.82 -2.43 23.50
CA ALA A 180 -7.14 -2.21 24.77
C ALA A 180 -7.81 -2.91 25.97
N GLY A 181 -9.06 -3.36 25.84
CA GLY A 181 -9.77 -4.13 26.86
C GLY A 181 -9.62 -5.65 26.73
N MET A 182 -8.98 -6.14 25.67
CA MET A 182 -8.84 -7.56 25.35
C MET A 182 -7.48 -8.13 25.82
N PRO A 183 -7.40 -9.43 26.11
CA PRO A 183 -6.11 -10.14 26.19
C PRO A 183 -5.29 -9.94 24.91
N ALA A 184 -3.96 -9.85 25.03
CA ALA A 184 -3.09 -9.52 23.89
C ALA A 184 -3.25 -10.47 22.69
N ALA A 185 -3.44 -11.77 22.94
CA ALA A 185 -3.66 -12.76 21.89
C ALA A 185 -5.00 -12.55 21.18
N ASP A 186 -6.06 -12.21 21.93
CA ASP A 186 -7.38 -11.95 21.36
C ASP A 186 -7.37 -10.64 20.56
N ALA A 187 -6.75 -9.59 21.10
CA ALA A 187 -6.57 -8.31 20.40
C ALA A 187 -5.80 -8.47 19.08
N TRP A 188 -4.78 -9.35 19.06
CA TRP A 188 -4.01 -9.66 17.86
C TRP A 188 -4.85 -10.35 16.77
N ASN A 189 -5.77 -11.22 17.17
CA ASN A 189 -6.62 -11.97 16.24
C ASN A 189 -7.96 -11.30 15.93
N ALA A 190 -8.34 -10.26 16.68
CA ALA A 190 -9.64 -9.60 16.56
C ALA A 190 -9.93 -9.00 15.18
N ILE A 191 -8.88 -8.62 14.42
CA ILE A 191 -9.01 -8.01 13.09
C ILE A 191 -9.18 -9.08 11.99
N ALA A 192 -8.61 -10.27 12.19
CA ALA A 192 -8.77 -11.40 11.27
C ALA A 192 -10.15 -12.08 11.39
N ASP A 193 -10.80 -11.92 12.54
CA ASP A 193 -12.12 -12.46 12.79
C ASP A 193 -13.22 -11.46 12.38
N GLU A 194 -14.33 -11.97 11.85
CA GLU A 194 -15.45 -11.19 11.26
C GLU A 194 -16.13 -10.22 12.24
N GLN A 195 -15.74 -10.24 13.52
CA GLN A 195 -16.38 -9.53 14.60
C GLN A 195 -16.28 -8.01 14.50
N LEU A 196 -15.26 -7.45 13.83
CA LEU A 196 -15.15 -6.00 13.66
C LEU A 196 -16.07 -5.46 12.55
N VAL A 197 -16.40 -6.26 11.54
CA VAL A 197 -17.29 -5.87 10.44
C VAL A 197 -18.76 -5.86 10.91
N SER A 198 -19.13 -6.72 11.86
CA SER A 198 -20.50 -6.78 12.40
C SER A 198 -20.92 -5.58 13.27
N TYR A 199 -19.99 -4.70 13.66
CA TYR A 199 -20.30 -3.48 14.42
C TYR A 199 -20.65 -2.27 13.55
N ALA A 200 -20.45 -2.35 12.24
CA ALA A 200 -20.98 -1.37 11.31
C ALA A 200 -22.34 -1.88 10.84
N ASP A 201 -23.43 -1.20 11.20
CA ASP A 201 -24.76 -1.40 10.61
C ASP A 201 -24.70 -1.03 9.11
N ALA A 202 -24.14 -1.94 8.31
CA ALA A 202 -23.71 -1.69 6.95
C ALA A 202 -24.65 -2.36 5.93
N HIS A 203 -25.94 -2.48 6.24
CA HIS A 203 -26.91 -3.15 5.37
C HIS A 203 -26.97 -2.51 3.97
N ASP A 204 -26.83 -1.17 3.86
CA ASP A 204 -26.78 -0.46 2.58
C ASP A 204 -25.40 -0.53 1.90
N LEU A 205 -24.33 -0.79 2.67
CA LEU A 205 -22.98 -0.95 2.13
C LEU A 205 -22.84 -2.32 1.44
N LEU A 206 -23.55 -3.36 1.92
CA LEU A 206 -23.47 -4.73 1.39
C LEU A 206 -23.57 -4.79 -0.14
N GLY A 207 -24.53 -4.11 -0.77
CA GLY A 207 -24.67 -4.14 -2.24
C GLY A 207 -23.57 -3.40 -3.00
N ALA A 208 -22.90 -2.41 -2.38
CA ALA A 208 -21.70 -1.78 -2.94
C ALA A 208 -20.47 -2.68 -2.73
N LEU A 209 -20.34 -3.28 -1.53
CA LEU A 209 -19.30 -4.25 -1.18
C LEU A 209 -19.35 -5.45 -2.13
N GLU A 210 -20.52 -6.05 -2.36
CA GLU A 210 -20.73 -7.18 -3.27
C GLU A 210 -20.25 -6.90 -4.70
N ARG A 211 -20.51 -5.70 -5.22
CA ARG A 211 -20.04 -5.29 -6.56
C ARG A 211 -18.51 -5.13 -6.61
N VAL A 212 -17.92 -4.55 -5.56
CA VAL A 212 -16.45 -4.44 -5.43
C VAL A 212 -15.83 -5.84 -5.32
N VAL A 213 -16.46 -6.76 -4.59
CA VAL A 213 -16.04 -8.16 -4.42
C VAL A 213 -16.12 -8.93 -5.73
N ALA A 214 -17.23 -8.81 -6.47
CA ALA A 214 -17.38 -9.44 -7.76
C ALA A 214 -16.32 -8.92 -8.76
N LYS A 215 -15.86 -7.66 -8.60
CA LYS A 215 -14.76 -7.08 -9.37
C LYS A 215 -13.39 -7.60 -8.91
N ALA A 216 -13.14 -7.69 -7.60
CA ALA A 216 -11.91 -8.22 -7.03
C ALA A 216 -11.69 -9.70 -7.39
N ARG A 217 -12.72 -10.54 -7.28
CA ARG A 217 -12.69 -11.96 -7.70
C ARG A 217 -12.40 -12.13 -9.20
N LYS A 218 -12.65 -11.11 -10.02
CA LYS A 218 -12.32 -11.14 -11.45
C LYS A 218 -10.85 -10.77 -11.72
N ASN A 219 -10.15 -10.08 -10.80
CA ASN A 219 -8.76 -9.69 -10.99
C ASN A 219 -7.82 -10.83 -10.55
N THR A 220 -7.63 -11.83 -11.40
CA THR A 220 -6.71 -12.94 -11.14
C THR A 220 -5.55 -12.92 -12.13
N SER A 221 -4.42 -13.55 -11.75
CA SER A 221 -3.29 -13.82 -12.66
C SER A 221 -3.75 -14.47 -13.97
N ALA A 222 -4.71 -15.40 -13.89
CA ALA A 222 -5.33 -16.04 -15.05
C ALA A 222 -6.02 -15.05 -15.99
N ARG A 223 -6.85 -14.14 -15.47
CA ARG A 223 -7.52 -13.15 -16.31
C ARG A 223 -6.54 -12.12 -16.89
N PHE A 224 -5.57 -11.68 -16.09
CA PHE A 224 -4.55 -10.74 -16.58
C PHE A 224 -3.73 -11.38 -17.71
N ALA A 225 -3.18 -12.58 -17.49
CA ALA A 225 -2.44 -13.31 -18.50
C ALA A 225 -3.28 -13.58 -19.76
N ALA A 226 -4.54 -14.03 -19.62
CA ALA A 226 -5.41 -14.30 -20.77
C ALA A 226 -5.66 -13.07 -21.66
N LYS A 227 -5.65 -11.85 -21.09
CA LYS A 227 -5.86 -10.60 -21.84
C LYS A 227 -4.57 -9.99 -22.38
N SER A 228 -3.46 -10.25 -21.70
CA SER A 228 -2.20 -9.53 -21.91
C SER A 228 -1.11 -10.39 -22.51
N THR A 229 -1.40 -11.64 -22.87
CA THR A 229 -0.42 -12.57 -23.46
C THR A 229 -0.94 -13.23 -24.73
N GLU A 230 -0.02 -13.62 -25.60
CA GLU A 230 -0.26 -14.40 -26.80
C GLU A 230 0.62 -15.65 -26.82
N ARG A 231 0.22 -16.69 -27.56
CA ARG A 231 1.05 -17.88 -27.78
C ARG A 231 2.13 -17.58 -28.81
N ILE A 232 3.33 -18.10 -28.61
CA ILE A 232 4.43 -17.99 -29.58
C ILE A 232 4.55 -19.27 -30.43
N PRO A 233 5.02 -19.17 -31.69
CA PRO A 233 5.15 -20.32 -32.60
C PRO A 233 6.02 -21.45 -32.05
N GLU A 234 7.06 -21.10 -31.29
CA GLU A 234 8.03 -22.03 -30.71
C GLU A 234 7.48 -22.78 -29.47
N GLY A 235 6.26 -22.47 -29.04
CA GLY A 235 5.65 -22.96 -27.81
C GLY A 235 5.82 -21.98 -26.65
N GLY A 236 4.85 -21.94 -25.73
CA GLY A 236 4.83 -21.00 -24.61
C GLY A 236 3.93 -19.77 -24.82
N LYS A 237 4.10 -18.75 -23.98
CA LYS A 237 3.36 -17.48 -24.05
C LYS A 237 4.27 -16.29 -23.79
N ARG A 238 3.96 -15.15 -24.40
CA ARG A 238 4.62 -13.86 -24.16
C ARG A 238 3.61 -12.74 -23.96
N PHE A 239 4.01 -11.65 -23.32
CA PHE A 239 3.19 -10.46 -23.19
C PHE A 239 3.01 -9.74 -24.53
N VAL A 240 1.82 -9.16 -24.72
CA VAL A 240 1.46 -8.31 -25.86
C VAL A 240 1.65 -6.84 -25.47
N ASP A 241 2.26 -6.07 -26.36
CA ASP A 241 2.42 -4.63 -26.19
C ASP A 241 1.06 -3.92 -26.10
N ALA A 242 0.89 -3.11 -25.05
CA ALA A 242 -0.24 -2.21 -24.87
C ALA A 242 0.24 -0.88 -24.25
N PRO A 243 0.99 -0.04 -24.99
CA PRO A 243 1.55 1.20 -24.45
C PRO A 243 0.46 2.21 -24.03
N PRO A 244 0.68 2.99 -22.95
CA PRO A 244 1.86 2.98 -22.08
C PRO A 244 1.76 1.94 -20.94
N VAL A 245 0.66 1.18 -20.84
CA VAL A 245 0.32 0.36 -19.67
C VAL A 245 1.22 -0.87 -19.56
N LEU A 246 1.47 -1.54 -20.67
CA LEU A 246 2.30 -2.74 -20.75
C LEU A 246 3.18 -2.61 -21.98
N ARG A 247 4.48 -2.80 -21.82
CA ARG A 247 5.42 -2.82 -22.94
C ARG A 247 6.42 -3.96 -22.78
N ARG A 248 6.80 -4.55 -23.90
CA ARG A 248 7.92 -5.46 -23.99
C ARG A 248 9.21 -4.70 -23.71
N ILE A 249 10.20 -5.44 -23.23
CA ILE A 249 11.53 -4.93 -22.87
C ILE A 249 12.61 -5.70 -23.63
N PRO A 250 13.82 -5.14 -23.78
CA PRO A 250 14.94 -5.86 -24.37
C PRO A 250 15.27 -7.15 -23.61
N ASP A 251 15.71 -8.18 -24.33
CA ASP A 251 15.99 -9.52 -23.77
C ASP A 251 16.99 -9.49 -22.61
N ALA A 252 17.99 -8.60 -22.67
CA ALA A 252 18.97 -8.44 -21.59
C ALA A 252 18.32 -7.92 -20.28
N GLU A 253 17.36 -7.00 -20.39
CA GLU A 253 16.60 -6.48 -19.24
C GLU A 253 15.66 -7.56 -18.69
N ALA A 254 14.95 -8.29 -19.57
CA ALA A 254 14.11 -9.42 -19.17
C ALA A 254 14.91 -10.51 -18.45
N ALA A 255 16.08 -10.87 -18.97
CA ALA A 255 16.96 -11.86 -18.36
C ALA A 255 17.46 -11.43 -16.98
N ALA A 256 17.78 -10.14 -16.78
CA ALA A 256 18.19 -9.60 -15.48
C ALA A 256 17.06 -9.70 -14.44
N VAL A 257 15.82 -9.35 -14.82
CA VAL A 257 14.65 -9.47 -13.93
C VAL A 257 14.37 -10.93 -13.61
N ALA A 258 14.40 -11.84 -14.60
CA ALA A 258 14.20 -13.26 -14.37
C ALA A 258 15.28 -13.86 -13.44
N ALA A 259 16.56 -13.53 -13.66
CA ALA A 259 17.67 -14.00 -12.83
C ALA A 259 17.54 -13.53 -11.37
N SER A 260 16.99 -12.33 -11.14
CA SER A 260 16.73 -11.81 -9.80
C SER A 260 15.74 -12.67 -8.98
N LEU A 261 14.92 -13.50 -9.63
CA LEU A 261 14.00 -14.37 -8.91
C LEU A 261 14.72 -15.38 -8.00
N THR A 262 15.98 -15.68 -8.28
CA THR A 262 16.82 -16.52 -7.40
C THR A 262 16.89 -15.94 -5.99
N GLY A 263 17.26 -14.65 -5.86
CA GLY A 263 17.32 -13.99 -4.55
C GLY A 263 15.94 -13.78 -3.91
N TYR A 264 14.88 -13.72 -4.72
CA TYR A 264 13.51 -13.68 -4.21
C TYR A 264 13.11 -14.98 -3.50
N LEU A 265 13.49 -16.14 -4.03
CA LEU A 265 13.19 -17.44 -3.43
C LEU A 265 13.75 -17.55 -2.00
N ASP A 266 14.92 -16.98 -1.73
CA ASP A 266 15.55 -16.95 -0.40
C ASP A 266 14.76 -16.13 0.64
N THR A 267 13.78 -15.33 0.21
CA THR A 267 12.95 -14.48 1.08
C THR A 267 11.59 -15.08 1.41
N LEU A 268 11.24 -16.19 0.75
CA LEU A 268 9.97 -16.87 0.94
C LEU A 268 10.04 -17.91 2.06
N PRO A 269 8.89 -18.25 2.67
CA PRO A 269 8.78 -19.44 3.49
C PRO A 269 9.16 -20.71 2.71
N GLU A 270 9.94 -21.61 3.32
CA GLU A 270 10.44 -22.83 2.67
C GLU A 270 9.30 -23.72 2.12
N ASP A 271 8.13 -23.70 2.75
CA ASP A 271 6.95 -24.47 2.33
C ASP A 271 6.32 -23.95 1.02
N ARG A 272 6.75 -22.79 0.50
CA ARG A 272 6.32 -22.23 -0.78
C ARG A 272 7.22 -22.62 -1.95
N LEU A 273 8.47 -23.00 -1.70
CA LEU A 273 9.43 -23.32 -2.76
C LEU A 273 9.00 -24.50 -3.65
N PRO A 274 8.45 -25.61 -3.13
CA PRO A 274 7.98 -26.71 -3.97
C PRO A 274 6.81 -26.36 -4.89
N LEU A 275 6.02 -25.33 -4.55
CA LEU A 275 4.97 -24.81 -5.43
C LEU A 275 5.58 -24.06 -6.60
N LEU A 276 6.47 -23.10 -6.33
CA LEU A 276 7.12 -22.28 -7.37
C LEU A 276 8.00 -23.12 -8.31
N ALA A 277 8.62 -24.20 -7.81
CA ALA A 277 9.37 -25.14 -8.63
C ALA A 277 8.54 -25.84 -9.72
N ARG A 278 7.20 -25.74 -9.70
CA ARG A 278 6.30 -26.29 -10.72
C ARG A 278 6.00 -25.31 -11.86
N TYR A 279 6.48 -24.07 -11.75
CA TYR A 279 6.26 -23.01 -12.70
C TYR A 279 7.53 -22.72 -13.50
N GLU A 280 7.37 -22.56 -14.81
CA GLU A 280 8.41 -22.11 -15.72
C GLU A 280 8.25 -20.62 -15.98
N VAL A 281 9.33 -19.85 -15.87
CA VAL A 281 9.35 -18.43 -16.25
C VAL A 281 9.28 -18.32 -17.78
N GLN A 282 8.25 -17.65 -18.29
CA GLN A 282 8.00 -17.56 -19.73
C GLN A 282 8.45 -16.23 -20.34
N ASP A 283 8.12 -15.11 -19.70
CA ASP A 283 8.34 -13.79 -20.27
C ASP A 283 8.33 -12.70 -19.19
N VAL A 284 8.93 -11.55 -19.50
CA VAL A 284 8.95 -10.36 -18.65
C VAL A 284 8.53 -9.14 -19.47
N ALA A 285 7.64 -8.32 -18.92
CA ALA A 285 7.25 -7.05 -19.51
C ALA A 285 7.28 -5.92 -18.49
N PHE A 286 7.45 -4.69 -18.96
CA PHE A 286 7.37 -3.49 -18.14
C PHE A 286 5.91 -3.03 -18.03
N ARG A 287 5.50 -2.66 -16.83
CA ARG A 287 4.12 -2.29 -16.48
C ARG A 287 4.06 -0.93 -15.80
N VAL A 288 3.27 -0.01 -16.36
CA VAL A 288 2.97 1.30 -15.78
C VAL A 288 1.63 1.27 -15.05
N VAL A 289 1.66 1.40 -13.72
CA VAL A 289 0.47 1.44 -12.84
C VAL A 289 0.63 2.47 -11.72
N GLY A 290 -0.44 2.71 -10.96
CA GLY A 290 -0.46 3.61 -9.80
C GLY A 290 -0.49 5.10 -10.12
N THR A 291 -0.50 5.94 -9.09
CA THR A 291 -0.32 7.39 -9.22
C THR A 291 1.06 7.81 -8.70
N GLY A 292 1.40 7.38 -7.47
CA GLY A 292 2.68 7.70 -6.83
C GLY A 292 3.89 6.95 -7.41
N SER A 293 3.70 5.72 -7.89
CA SER A 293 4.75 4.84 -8.41
C SER A 293 5.05 5.01 -9.90
N VAL A 294 4.31 5.87 -10.62
CA VAL A 294 4.56 6.13 -12.06
C VAL A 294 5.95 6.71 -12.26
N GLY A 295 6.73 6.11 -13.16
CA GLY A 295 8.12 6.48 -13.40
C GLY A 295 9.13 5.72 -12.54
N LEU A 296 8.68 4.81 -11.67
CA LEU A 296 9.54 3.77 -11.10
C LEU A 296 9.52 2.53 -12.00
N ARG A 297 10.56 1.70 -11.91
CA ARG A 297 10.58 0.42 -12.62
C ARG A 297 9.56 -0.53 -12.02
N SER A 298 8.72 -1.11 -12.87
CA SER A 298 7.72 -2.09 -12.46
C SER A 298 7.60 -3.11 -13.58
N TYR A 299 7.91 -4.36 -13.29
CA TYR A 299 7.89 -5.47 -14.21
C TYR A 299 6.79 -6.46 -13.85
N VAL A 300 6.28 -7.17 -14.84
CA VAL A 300 5.47 -8.38 -14.65
C VAL A 300 6.20 -9.56 -15.23
N VAL A 301 6.27 -10.65 -14.48
CA VAL A 301 6.88 -11.91 -14.89
C VAL A 301 5.75 -12.93 -15.07
N LEU A 302 5.64 -13.48 -16.28
CA LEU A 302 4.71 -14.56 -16.58
C LEU A 302 5.35 -15.89 -16.24
N LEU A 303 4.64 -16.73 -15.49
CA LEU A 303 5.02 -18.11 -15.25
C LEU A 303 3.88 -19.04 -15.64
N LEU A 304 4.20 -20.22 -16.15
CA LEU A 304 3.23 -21.27 -16.50
C LEU A 304 3.55 -22.57 -15.79
N ASP A 305 2.53 -23.25 -15.27
CA ASP A 305 2.69 -24.61 -14.78
C ASP A 305 2.68 -25.64 -15.93
N HIS A 306 2.86 -26.93 -15.58
CA HIS A 306 2.77 -28.06 -16.51
C HIS A 306 1.46 -28.17 -17.33
N ARG A 307 0.39 -27.48 -16.94
CA ARG A 307 -0.90 -27.42 -17.65
C ARG A 307 -1.05 -26.15 -18.49
N GLY A 308 -0.08 -25.23 -18.43
CA GLY A 308 -0.16 -23.92 -19.05
C GLY A 308 -1.04 -22.93 -18.29
N GLU A 309 -1.32 -23.20 -17.01
CA GLU A 309 -2.04 -22.29 -16.12
C GLU A 309 -1.10 -21.18 -15.63
N PRO A 310 -1.49 -19.90 -15.76
CA PRO A 310 -0.57 -18.79 -15.50
C PRO A 310 -0.56 -18.32 -14.05
N LEU A 311 0.64 -18.07 -13.55
CA LEU A 311 0.93 -17.22 -12.41
C LEU A 311 1.64 -15.97 -12.93
N VAL A 312 1.29 -14.79 -12.42
CA VAL A 312 1.98 -13.55 -12.80
C VAL A 312 2.49 -12.87 -11.55
N LEU A 313 3.81 -12.68 -11.49
CA LEU A 313 4.51 -11.99 -10.42
C LEU A 313 4.77 -10.53 -10.82
N GLN A 314 4.64 -9.58 -9.89
CA GLN A 314 5.02 -8.19 -10.15
C GLN A 314 6.34 -7.84 -9.43
N VAL A 315 7.33 -7.28 -10.12
CA VAL A 315 8.60 -6.86 -9.52
C VAL A 315 8.67 -5.33 -9.58
N LYS A 316 8.52 -4.65 -8.44
CA LYS A 316 8.51 -3.17 -8.38
C LYS A 316 9.79 -2.65 -7.74
N GLU A 317 10.34 -1.58 -8.29
CA GLU A 317 11.40 -0.80 -7.67
C GLU A 317 10.93 -0.21 -6.35
N ALA A 318 11.65 -0.54 -5.28
CA ALA A 318 11.45 -0.02 -3.95
C ALA A 318 12.43 1.13 -3.71
N ARG A 319 11.91 2.28 -3.26
CA ARG A 319 12.71 3.44 -2.87
C ARG A 319 12.64 3.65 -1.35
N SER A 320 13.56 4.47 -0.85
CA SER A 320 13.42 5.02 0.50
C SER A 320 12.11 5.78 0.62
N SER A 321 11.45 5.59 1.77
CA SER A 321 10.20 6.27 2.06
C SER A 321 10.38 7.79 2.00
N ALA A 322 9.47 8.47 1.31
CA ALA A 322 9.35 9.92 1.30
C ALA A 322 9.08 10.51 2.70
N LEU A 323 8.60 9.70 3.66
CA LEU A 323 8.38 10.12 5.05
C LEU A 323 9.66 10.09 5.89
N ALA A 324 10.67 9.31 5.50
CA ALA A 324 11.85 9.04 6.34
C ALA A 324 12.53 10.32 6.89
N PRO A 325 12.80 11.36 6.07
CA PRO A 325 13.45 12.58 6.58
C PRO A 325 12.61 13.35 7.61
N TYR A 326 11.29 13.19 7.57
CA TYR A 326 10.35 13.94 8.41
C TYR A 326 10.01 13.19 9.70
N VAL A 327 9.98 11.87 9.64
CA VAL A 327 9.73 11.04 10.83
C VAL A 327 10.90 11.09 11.81
N GLU A 328 12.13 11.16 11.29
CA GLU A 328 13.31 11.42 12.11
C GLU A 328 13.21 12.78 12.83
N LYS A 329 12.83 13.84 12.09
CA LYS A 329 12.58 15.17 12.68
C LYS A 329 11.47 15.17 13.72
N ALA A 330 10.45 14.33 13.56
CA ALA A 330 9.36 14.14 14.53
C ALA A 330 9.79 13.33 15.78
N GLY A 331 11.06 12.92 15.88
CA GLY A 331 11.63 12.27 17.06
C GLY A 331 11.52 10.74 17.07
N PHE A 332 11.27 10.11 15.91
CA PHE A 332 11.18 8.66 15.78
C PHE A 332 12.40 8.11 15.04
N PRO A 333 13.00 7.00 15.51
CA PRO A 333 14.17 6.43 14.88
C PRO A 333 13.83 5.85 13.50
N VAL A 334 14.64 6.18 12.50
CA VAL A 334 14.57 5.60 11.15
C VAL A 334 15.87 4.84 10.88
N PRO A 335 15.98 3.57 11.34
CA PRO A 335 17.18 2.80 11.10
C PRO A 335 17.37 2.55 9.59
N PRO A 336 18.61 2.42 9.10
CA PRO A 336 18.86 2.05 7.71
C PRO A 336 18.11 0.77 7.35
N ALA A 337 17.36 0.79 6.25
CA ALA A 337 16.54 -0.36 5.85
C ALA A 337 17.41 -1.58 5.47
N GLY A 338 18.65 -1.36 5.05
CA GLY A 338 19.52 -2.35 4.41
C GLY A 338 19.06 -2.73 3.00
N HIS A 339 17.76 -2.99 2.83
CA HIS A 339 17.10 -3.23 1.54
C HIS A 339 15.66 -2.71 1.59
N GLU A 340 15.30 -1.75 0.73
CA GLU A 340 13.97 -1.10 0.75
C GLU A 340 12.84 -2.10 0.48
N GLY A 341 13.05 -3.08 -0.40
CA GLY A 341 12.08 -4.15 -0.61
C GLY A 341 11.80 -4.96 0.67
N ARG A 342 12.80 -5.13 1.56
CA ARG A 342 12.61 -5.82 2.84
C ARG A 342 11.80 -4.95 3.80
N ARG A 343 12.02 -3.64 3.83
CA ARG A 343 11.24 -2.68 4.63
C ARG A 343 9.77 -2.78 4.27
N ILE A 344 9.45 -2.68 2.97
CA ILE A 344 8.08 -2.73 2.45
C ILE A 344 7.42 -4.06 2.81
N VAL A 345 8.06 -5.19 2.47
CA VAL A 345 7.49 -6.53 2.75
C VAL A 345 7.30 -6.80 4.25
N SER A 346 8.26 -6.37 5.07
CA SER A 346 8.16 -6.55 6.53
C SER A 346 7.08 -5.65 7.14
N GLY A 347 6.93 -4.42 6.64
CA GLY A 347 5.88 -3.50 7.07
C GLY A 347 4.49 -4.00 6.67
N GLN A 348 4.33 -4.45 5.42
CA GLN A 348 3.11 -5.07 4.92
C GLN A 348 2.70 -6.27 5.78
N ARG A 349 3.60 -7.22 6.04
CA ARG A 349 3.30 -8.40 6.90
C ARG A 349 2.93 -8.04 8.35
N ARG A 350 3.33 -6.85 8.85
CA ARG A 350 2.97 -6.38 10.22
C ARG A 350 1.62 -5.70 10.28
N MET A 351 1.19 -5.08 9.18
CA MET A 351 0.02 -4.22 9.13
C MET A 351 -1.18 -4.90 8.48
N GLN A 352 -0.93 -5.67 7.43
CA GLN A 352 -1.96 -6.32 6.64
C GLN A 352 -2.48 -7.56 7.36
N VAL A 353 -3.80 -7.73 7.36
CA VAL A 353 -4.49 -8.84 8.01
C VAL A 353 -4.23 -10.14 7.27
N VAL A 354 -4.26 -10.09 5.94
CA VAL A 354 -3.95 -11.21 5.05
C VAL A 354 -3.00 -10.72 3.97
N SER A 355 -1.73 -11.12 4.06
CA SER A 355 -0.74 -10.86 3.00
C SER A 355 -0.69 -12.00 1.99
N ASP A 356 -0.33 -11.65 0.75
CA ASP A 356 -0.01 -12.63 -0.29
C ASP A 356 1.11 -13.57 0.23
N SER A 357 0.86 -14.88 0.14
CA SER A 357 1.81 -15.92 0.56
C SER A 357 3.11 -15.93 -0.25
N LEU A 358 3.12 -15.29 -1.42
CA LEU A 358 4.27 -15.14 -2.31
C LEU A 358 4.97 -13.80 -2.14
N LEU A 359 4.59 -12.97 -1.16
CA LEU A 359 5.20 -11.68 -0.93
C LEU A 359 6.68 -11.83 -0.52
N GLY A 360 7.60 -11.29 -1.32
CA GLY A 360 9.05 -11.29 -1.09
C GLY A 360 9.75 -10.11 -1.76
N TRP A 361 11.09 -10.09 -1.69
CA TRP A 361 11.93 -9.02 -2.24
C TRP A 361 13.16 -9.58 -2.94
N THR A 362 13.76 -8.81 -3.83
CA THR A 362 15.02 -9.18 -4.50
C THR A 362 15.79 -7.96 -4.96
N THR A 363 17.00 -8.13 -5.48
CA THR A 363 17.79 -7.09 -6.13
C THR A 363 17.91 -7.41 -7.61
N VAL A 364 17.54 -6.45 -8.48
CA VAL A 364 17.74 -6.55 -9.92
C VAL A 364 19.02 -5.81 -10.27
N TYR A 365 19.95 -6.49 -10.95
CA TYR A 365 21.21 -5.90 -11.43
C TYR A 365 21.07 -5.57 -12.93
N GLU A 366 21.21 -4.29 -13.29
CA GLU A 366 21.11 -3.89 -14.70
C GLU A 366 22.34 -4.37 -15.50
N PRO A 367 22.15 -4.91 -16.73
CA PRO A 367 23.26 -5.27 -17.59
C PRO A 367 24.05 -4.01 -18.01
N GLY A 368 25.34 -3.93 -17.66
CA GLY A 368 26.26 -2.88 -18.14
C GLY A 368 26.80 -1.90 -17.10
N ALA A 369 26.34 -1.95 -15.84
CA ALA A 369 27.00 -1.24 -14.74
C ALA A 369 28.22 -2.06 -14.29
N GLY A 370 29.39 -1.78 -14.89
CA GLY A 370 30.65 -2.45 -14.52
C GLY A 370 30.99 -2.25 -13.04
N GLY A 371 31.38 -3.35 -12.37
CA GLY A 371 32.03 -3.39 -11.05
C GLY A 371 31.34 -2.59 -9.94
N GLU A 372 30.66 -3.28 -9.02
CA GLU A 372 29.76 -2.69 -7.99
C GLU A 372 28.49 -2.08 -8.61
N GLY A 373 27.75 -2.88 -9.39
CA GLY A 373 26.50 -2.45 -10.01
C GLY A 373 25.47 -2.00 -8.97
N ALA A 374 24.97 -0.78 -9.13
CA ALA A 374 23.85 -0.24 -8.39
C ALA A 374 22.63 -1.15 -8.58
N GLY A 375 22.40 -2.06 -7.63
CA GLY A 375 21.24 -2.93 -7.63
C GLY A 375 19.99 -2.11 -7.32
N VAL A 376 18.94 -2.25 -8.15
CA VAL A 376 17.63 -1.70 -7.80
C VAL A 376 17.01 -2.69 -6.82
N SER A 377 16.81 -2.25 -5.58
CA SER A 377 16.01 -3.03 -4.63
C SER A 377 14.61 -3.15 -5.17
N ALA A 378 14.13 -4.38 -5.38
CA ALA A 378 12.77 -4.66 -5.76
C ALA A 378 11.99 -5.20 -4.55
N GLY A 379 10.79 -4.65 -4.33
CA GLY A 379 9.87 -5.04 -3.27
C GLY A 379 8.53 -5.49 -3.85
N ALA A 380 7.86 -6.38 -3.11
CA ALA A 380 6.50 -6.85 -3.36
C ALA A 380 6.31 -7.63 -4.67
N VAL A 381 6.78 -8.88 -4.66
CA VAL A 381 6.35 -9.90 -5.62
C VAL A 381 4.99 -10.45 -5.23
N ALA A 382 3.92 -9.79 -5.68
CA ALA A 382 2.55 -10.26 -5.52
C ALA A 382 2.01 -10.86 -6.82
N GLY A 383 1.11 -11.83 -6.69
CA GLY A 383 0.26 -12.26 -7.80
C GLY A 383 -0.43 -11.04 -8.42
N ALA A 384 -0.46 -10.90 -9.75
CA ALA A 384 -1.01 -9.72 -10.43
C ALA A 384 -2.52 -9.44 -10.20
N GLY A 385 -3.14 -10.12 -9.22
CA GLY A 385 -4.53 -9.95 -8.81
C GLY A 385 -4.80 -8.80 -7.83
N ASP A 386 -3.80 -8.33 -7.07
CA ASP A 386 -4.05 -7.35 -5.99
C ASP A 386 -3.62 -5.90 -6.31
N ALA A 387 -3.35 -5.59 -7.58
CA ALA A 387 -3.01 -4.23 -7.98
C ALA A 387 -4.26 -3.41 -8.36
N GLU A 388 -4.74 -2.63 -7.39
CA GLU A 388 -5.55 -1.41 -7.53
C GLU A 388 -6.64 -1.45 -8.62
N SER A 389 -7.89 -1.66 -8.21
CA SER A 389 -9.02 -1.23 -9.04
C SER A 389 -9.00 0.29 -9.14
N GLY A 390 -8.50 0.82 -10.26
CA GLY A 390 -8.59 2.24 -10.57
C GLY A 390 -10.02 2.75 -10.39
N ALA A 391 -10.19 3.66 -9.43
CA ALA A 391 -11.28 4.61 -9.43
C ALA A 391 -10.88 5.70 -10.44
N GLY A 392 -11.59 5.74 -11.56
CA GLY A 392 -11.41 6.71 -12.62
C GLY A 392 -12.72 6.90 -13.38
N ALA A 393 -13.42 7.98 -13.00
CA ALA A 393 -14.32 8.82 -13.77
C ALA A 393 -15.42 8.20 -14.64
N GLY A 394 -16.67 8.55 -14.30
CA GLY A 394 -17.84 8.33 -15.17
C GLY A 394 -19.13 8.93 -14.63
N ALA A 395 -19.12 10.20 -14.16
CA ALA A 395 -20.34 10.93 -13.83
C ALA A 395 -20.38 12.25 -14.61
N ARG A 396 -21.11 12.28 -15.73
CA ARG A 396 -21.78 13.48 -16.25
C ARG A 396 -23.17 13.09 -16.73
N GLY A 397 -24.15 13.81 -16.22
CA GLY A 397 -25.57 13.49 -16.35
C GLY A 397 -26.26 13.97 -17.62
N GLY A 398 -27.47 13.43 -17.80
CA GLY A 398 -28.70 14.15 -18.14
C GLY A 398 -28.86 14.73 -19.54
N GLY A 399 -29.73 14.11 -20.35
CA GLY A 399 -30.37 14.79 -21.47
C GLY A 399 -30.93 13.89 -22.58
N SER A 400 -32.08 13.26 -22.32
CA SER A 400 -33.17 12.89 -23.26
C SER A 400 -32.83 12.26 -24.63
N GLY A 401 -33.26 11.01 -24.82
CA GLY A 401 -33.42 10.41 -26.15
C GLY A 401 -33.45 8.89 -26.09
N ALA A 402 -34.65 8.33 -26.12
CA ALA A 402 -34.93 6.90 -26.01
C ALA A 402 -34.12 6.02 -26.98
N LEU A 403 -33.65 4.86 -26.50
CA LEU A 403 -33.99 3.53 -27.01
C LEU A 403 -33.24 2.46 -26.20
N GLY A 404 -33.99 1.46 -25.74
CA GLY A 404 -33.60 0.55 -24.67
C GLY A 404 -32.58 -0.49 -25.07
N THR A 405 -31.88 -1.04 -24.07
CA THR A 405 -31.73 -2.49 -23.89
C THR A 405 -31.42 -2.77 -22.41
N VAL A 406 -32.07 -3.82 -21.95
CA VAL A 406 -32.14 -4.41 -20.60
C VAL A 406 -30.77 -4.57 -19.95
N ALA A 407 -30.66 -4.06 -18.72
CA ALA A 407 -29.48 -4.13 -17.87
C ALA A 407 -29.57 -5.32 -16.89
N GLY A 408 -28.42 -5.94 -16.64
CA GLY A 408 -28.09 -6.76 -15.49
C GLY A 408 -26.65 -6.46 -15.08
#